data_AF-A0A979GTE6-F1
#
_entry.id   AF-A0A979GTE6-F1
#
_cell.length_a   1.000
_cell.length_b   1.000
_cell.length_c   1.000
_cell.angle_alpha   90.00
_cell.angle_beta   90.00
_cell.angle_gamma   90.00
#
_symmetry.space_group_name_H-M   'P 1'
#
loop_
_entity.id
_entity.type
_entity.pdbx_description
1 polymer ?
#
loop_
_entity_poly.entity_id
_entity_poly.type
_entity_poly.pdbx_seq_one_letter_code
_entity_poly.pdbx_strand_id
1 'polypeptide(L)'
;MTWEELEQKHDAEWNEFQQAYQQSWGQLHHDRTEVLKVFAYMTEKVPRSVNRILDKAQKDWQQEWGIDGWRSEKLKDAQEKETKIFFERERIRRRITIGLDKPNERDRGQ
;
A
#
# COMPACT_ATOMS: atom_id res chain seq x y z
N MET A 1 -16.79 -10.85 -6.27
CA MET A 1 -16.28 -9.83 -5.35
C MET A 1 -17.43 -9.30 -4.52
N THR A 2 -17.57 -9.86 -3.33
CA THR A 2 -18.33 -9.31 -2.21
C THR A 2 -17.50 -8.23 -1.51
N TRP A 3 -18.09 -7.57 -0.52
CA TRP A 3 -17.36 -6.63 0.33
C TRP A 3 -16.28 -7.34 1.15
N GLU A 4 -16.61 -8.48 1.75
CA GLU A 4 -15.66 -9.30 2.53
C GLU A 4 -14.47 -9.78 1.69
N GLU A 5 -14.70 -10.16 0.42
CA GLU A 5 -13.62 -10.54 -0.51
C GLU A 5 -12.69 -9.35 -0.83
N LEU A 6 -13.22 -8.13 -0.84
CA LEU A 6 -12.42 -6.91 -1.08
C LEU A 6 -11.60 -6.54 0.16
N GLU A 7 -12.20 -6.60 1.36
CA GLU A 7 -11.49 -6.36 2.63
C GLU A 7 -10.34 -7.36 2.81
N GLN A 8 -10.60 -8.66 2.62
CA GLN A 8 -9.56 -9.69 2.70
C GLN A 8 -8.41 -9.46 1.73
N LYS A 9 -8.73 -8.98 0.51
CA LYS A 9 -7.71 -8.62 -0.48
C LYS A 9 -6.87 -7.44 0.01
N HIS A 10 -7.50 -6.38 0.51
CA HIS A 10 -6.79 -5.19 1.00
C HIS A 10 -5.90 -5.49 2.20
N ASP A 11 -6.38 -6.33 3.13
CA ASP A 11 -5.59 -6.82 4.26
C ASP A 11 -4.39 -7.66 3.80
N ALA A 12 -4.58 -8.54 2.82
CA ALA A 12 -3.49 -9.34 2.26
C ALA A 12 -2.41 -8.47 1.60
N GLU A 13 -2.80 -7.50 0.78
CA GLU A 13 -1.87 -6.56 0.14
C GLU A 13 -1.11 -5.71 1.17
N TRP A 14 -1.80 -5.26 2.23
CA TRP A 14 -1.16 -4.51 3.30
C TRP A 14 -0.16 -5.36 4.08
N ASN A 15 -0.51 -6.62 4.39
CA ASN A 15 0.39 -7.56 5.04
C ASN A 15 1.62 -7.87 4.18
N GLU A 16 1.46 -8.04 2.87
CA GLU A 16 2.57 -8.20 1.93
C GLU A 16 3.49 -6.97 1.93
N PHE A 17 2.90 -5.76 1.90
CA PHE A 17 3.65 -4.52 2.02
C PHE A 17 4.43 -4.46 3.34
N GLN A 18 3.83 -4.83 4.48
CA GLN A 18 4.50 -4.84 5.78
C GLN A 18 5.68 -5.84 5.82
N GLN A 19 5.54 -7.01 5.22
CA GLN A 19 6.63 -7.98 5.11
C GLN A 19 7.78 -7.43 4.26
N ALA A 20 7.47 -6.86 3.09
CA ALA A 20 8.46 -6.26 2.21
C ALA A 20 9.16 -5.06 2.87
N TYR A 21 8.42 -4.24 3.62
CA TYR A 21 8.93 -3.15 4.44
C TYR A 21 9.97 -3.65 5.44
N GLN A 22 9.64 -4.67 6.24
CA GLN A 22 10.53 -5.23 7.25
C GLN A 22 11.79 -5.83 6.62
N GLN A 23 11.64 -6.56 5.52
CA GLN A 23 12.77 -7.12 4.78
C GLN A 23 13.70 -6.02 4.25
N SER A 24 13.13 -4.99 3.64
CA SER A 24 13.89 -3.85 3.10
C SER A 24 14.62 -3.09 4.22
N TRP A 25 13.97 -2.88 5.37
CA TRP A 25 14.60 -2.28 6.54
C TRP A 25 15.77 -3.12 7.07
N GLY A 26 15.58 -4.43 7.15
CA GLY A 26 16.62 -5.38 7.52
C GLY A 26 17.83 -5.30 6.59
N GLN A 27 17.60 -5.23 5.28
CA GLN A 27 18.66 -5.09 4.29
C GLN A 27 19.42 -3.78 4.45
N LEU A 28 18.73 -2.64 4.62
CA LEU A 28 19.38 -1.35 4.84
C LEU A 28 20.29 -1.37 6.08
N HIS A 29 19.81 -1.99 7.18
CA HIS A 29 20.60 -2.15 8.39
C HIS A 29 21.80 -3.07 8.19
N HIS A 30 21.61 -4.16 7.46
CA HIS A 30 22.70 -5.08 7.10
C HIS A 30 23.78 -4.35 6.30
N ASP A 31 23.39 -3.66 5.22
CA ASP A 31 24.31 -2.91 4.35
C ASP A 31 25.07 -1.83 5.13
N ARG A 32 24.36 -1.08 6.00
CA ARG A 32 24.98 -0.11 6.89
C ARG A 32 26.03 -0.76 7.78
N THR A 33 25.71 -1.92 8.35
CA THR A 33 26.64 -2.65 9.23
C THR A 33 27.87 -3.14 8.48
N GLU A 34 27.70 -3.67 7.26
CA GLU A 34 28.80 -4.11 6.40
C GLU A 34 29.73 -2.94 6.02
N VAL A 35 29.18 -1.78 5.69
CA VAL A 35 29.98 -0.58 5.42
C VAL A 35 30.78 -0.18 6.67
N LEU A 36 30.16 -0.20 7.84
CA LEU A 36 30.82 0.19 9.10
C LEU A 36 31.86 -0.84 9.58
N LYS A 37 31.73 -2.13 9.23
CA LYS A 37 32.73 -3.17 9.50
C LYS A 37 34.08 -2.85 8.87
N VAL A 38 34.10 -2.28 7.67
CA VAL A 38 35.33 -1.87 6.97
C VAL A 38 36.15 -0.88 7.81
N PHE A 39 35.47 -0.09 8.65
CA PHE A 39 36.08 0.90 9.53
C PHE A 39 36.28 0.38 10.97
N ALA A 40 36.24 -0.96 11.16
CA ALA A 40 36.32 -1.62 12.46
C ALA A 40 35.31 -1.05 13.48
N TYR A 41 34.15 -0.58 13.00
CA TYR A 41 33.12 0.09 13.80
C TYR A 41 33.58 1.33 14.57
N MET A 42 34.76 1.89 14.26
CA MET A 42 35.26 3.10 14.90
C MET A 42 34.60 4.32 14.26
N THR A 43 33.54 4.85 14.87
CA THR A 43 32.79 6.02 14.40
C THR A 43 33.66 7.25 14.12
N GLU A 44 34.74 7.45 14.87
CA GLU A 44 35.71 8.53 14.66
C GLU A 44 36.55 8.38 13.38
N LYS A 45 36.64 7.17 12.83
CA LYS A 45 37.41 6.87 11.60
C LYS A 45 36.55 6.80 10.35
N VAL A 46 35.23 6.85 10.48
CA VAL A 46 34.32 6.82 9.32
C VAL A 46 34.39 8.17 8.60
N PRO A 47 34.82 8.21 7.33
CA PRO A 47 34.89 9.45 6.58
C PRO A 47 33.51 10.13 6.51
N ARG A 48 33.48 11.47 6.58
CA ARG A 48 32.23 12.25 6.45
C ARG A 48 31.46 11.94 5.17
N SER A 49 32.16 11.62 4.08
CA SER A 49 31.54 11.20 2.82
C SER A 49 30.74 9.91 2.97
N VAL A 50 31.26 8.93 3.72
CA VAL A 50 30.58 7.65 3.97
C VAL A 50 29.33 7.88 4.82
N ASN A 51 29.42 8.67 5.90
CA ASN A 51 28.25 9.02 6.71
C ASN A 51 27.16 9.70 5.87
N ARG A 52 27.53 10.63 4.97
CA ARG A 52 26.55 11.26 4.05
C ARG A 52 25.86 10.26 3.14
N ILE A 53 26.58 9.24 2.65
CA ILE A 53 26.01 8.19 1.80
C ILE A 53 25.02 7.34 2.61
N LEU A 54 25.39 6.94 3.83
CA LEU A 54 24.52 6.17 4.72
C LEU A 54 23.25 6.94 5.11
N ASP A 55 23.39 8.23 5.41
CA ASP A 55 22.25 9.10 5.74
C ASP A 55 21.34 9.30 4.52
N LYS A 56 21.92 9.44 3.32
CA LYS A 56 21.15 9.53 2.07
C LYS A 56 20.40 8.23 1.81
N ALA A 57 21.05 7.08 1.94
CA ALA A 57 20.41 5.78 1.76
C ALA A 57 19.21 5.60 2.71
N GLN A 58 19.35 6.02 3.96
CA GLN A 58 18.24 5.99 4.92
C GLN A 58 17.10 6.94 4.54
N LYS A 59 17.39 8.15 4.07
CA LYS A 59 16.37 9.10 3.60
C LYS A 59 15.64 8.60 2.36
N ASP A 60 16.39 8.10 1.38
CA ASP A 60 15.83 7.53 0.15
C ASP A 60 14.92 6.34 0.51
N TRP A 61 15.36 5.48 1.43
CA TRP A 61 14.54 4.38 1.94
C TRP A 61 13.27 4.86 2.65
N GLN A 62 13.34 5.91 3.49
CA GLN A 62 12.16 6.47 4.14
C GLN A 62 11.16 7.05 3.13
N GLN A 63 11.64 7.73 2.09
CA GLN A 63 10.77 8.26 1.02
C GLN A 63 10.09 7.16 0.22
N GLU A 64 10.73 6.01 0.08
CA GLU A 64 10.17 4.88 -0.67
C GLU A 64 9.26 4.00 0.18
N TRP A 65 9.76 3.53 1.32
CA TRP A 65 9.16 2.48 2.13
C TRP A 65 8.48 3.00 3.38
N GLY A 66 8.73 4.24 3.80
CA GLY A 66 8.11 4.82 5.00
C GLY A 66 6.57 4.74 5.00
N ILE A 67 5.97 4.97 6.16
CA ILE A 67 4.49 5.02 6.33
C ILE A 67 3.85 6.13 5.47
N ASP A 68 4.64 7.18 5.20
CA ASP A 68 4.33 8.28 4.29
C ASP A 68 5.22 8.21 3.03
N GLY A 69 5.81 7.04 2.76
CA GLY A 69 6.60 6.78 1.58
C GLY A 69 5.70 6.44 0.39
N TRP A 70 6.19 6.72 -0.82
CA TRP A 70 5.37 6.63 -2.04
C TRP A 70 4.77 5.24 -2.29
N ARG A 71 5.41 4.15 -1.84
CA ARG A 71 4.86 2.79 -1.97
C ARG A 71 3.60 2.60 -1.14
N SER A 72 3.61 3.10 0.10
CA SER A 72 2.47 3.02 1.01
C SER A 72 1.31 3.89 0.53
N GLU A 73 1.59 5.09 0.02
CA GLU A 73 0.59 6.00 -0.55
C GLU A 73 -0.07 5.38 -1.78
N LYS A 74 0.75 4.83 -2.70
CA LYS A 74 0.24 4.17 -3.90
C LYS A 74 -0.66 2.98 -3.58
N LEU A 75 -0.37 2.23 -2.52
CA LEU A 75 -1.22 1.13 -2.07
C LEU A 75 -2.56 1.65 -1.53
N LYS A 76 -2.53 2.66 -0.65
CA LYS A 76 -3.74 3.31 -0.11
C LYS A 76 -4.63 3.86 -1.23
N ASP A 77 -4.03 4.54 -2.21
CA ASP A 77 -4.75 5.10 -3.37
C ASP A 77 -5.41 4.02 -4.22
N ALA A 78 -4.72 2.89 -4.44
CA ALA A 78 -5.25 1.76 -5.17
C ALA A 78 -6.46 1.15 -4.44
N GLN A 79 -6.34 0.94 -3.13
CA GLN A 79 -7.41 0.39 -2.29
C GLN A 79 -8.63 1.32 -2.20
N GLU A 80 -8.39 2.63 -2.07
CA GLU A 80 -9.46 3.63 -2.09
C GLU A 80 -10.21 3.62 -3.43
N LYS A 81 -9.47 3.55 -4.55
CA LYS A 81 -10.07 3.48 -5.89
C LYS A 81 -10.91 2.21 -6.07
N GLU A 82 -10.43 1.06 -5.62
CA GLU A 82 -11.17 -0.19 -5.69
C GLU A 82 -12.44 -0.15 -4.85
N THR A 83 -12.36 0.41 -3.64
CA THR A 83 -13.50 0.65 -2.76
C THR A 83 -14.57 1.52 -3.43
N LYS A 84 -14.16 2.63 -4.07
CA LYS A 84 -15.09 3.49 -4.83
C LYS A 84 -15.78 2.72 -5.97
N ILE A 85 -15.03 1.95 -6.74
CA ILE A 85 -15.56 1.15 -7.86
C ILE A 85 -16.56 0.10 -7.35
N PHE A 86 -16.25 -0.56 -6.23
CA PHE A 86 -17.14 -1.54 -5.62
C PHE A 86 -18.50 -0.91 -5.26
N PHE A 87 -18.50 0.20 -4.54
CA PHE A 87 -19.74 0.87 -4.14
C PHE A 87 -20.52 1.45 -5.32
N GLU A 88 -19.85 1.93 -6.37
CA GLU A 88 -20.53 2.35 -7.59
C GLU A 88 -21.26 1.18 -8.27
N ARG A 89 -20.61 0.01 -8.36
CA ARG A 89 -21.22 -1.21 -8.92
C ARG A 89 -22.40 -1.68 -8.10
N GLU A 90 -22.28 -1.71 -6.78
CA GLU A 90 -23.37 -2.11 -5.89
C GLU A 90 -24.55 -1.13 -5.97
N ARG A 91 -24.28 0.18 -6.06
CA ARG A 91 -25.33 1.19 -6.28
C ARG A 91 -26.09 0.95 -7.60
N ILE A 92 -25.37 0.66 -8.69
CA ILE A 92 -25.98 0.36 -9.99
C ILE A 92 -26.80 -0.92 -9.91
N ARG A 93 -26.26 -1.98 -9.31
CA ARG A 93 -26.95 -3.27 -9.13
C ARG A 93 -28.27 -3.09 -8.40
N ARG A 94 -28.29 -2.37 -7.27
CA ARG A 94 -29.51 -2.06 -6.52
C ARG A 94 -30.53 -1.29 -7.37
N ARG A 95 -30.09 -0.31 -8.18
CA ARG A 95 -30.99 0.44 -9.08
C ARG A 95 -31.62 -0.45 -10.14
N ILE A 96 -30.87 -1.40 -10.71
CA ILE A 96 -31.39 -2.36 -11.70
C ILE A 96 -32.41 -3.29 -11.04
N THR A 97 -32.10 -3.85 -9.87
CA THR A 97 -33.02 -4.73 -9.13
C THR A 97 -34.34 -4.01 -8.79
N ILE A 98 -34.27 -2.79 -8.25
CA ILE A 98 -35.47 -1.99 -7.94
C ILE A 98 -36.24 -1.59 -9.22
N GLY A 99 -35.56 -1.39 -10.34
CA GLY A 99 -36.18 -1.07 -11.63
C GLY A 99 -36.92 -2.25 -12.28
N LEU A 100 -36.46 -3.48 -12.02
CA LEU A 100 -37.09 -4.72 -12.48
C LEU A 100 -38.30 -5.12 -11.61
N ASP A 101 -38.33 -4.71 -10.34
CA ASP A 101 -39.43 -4.99 -9.40
C ASP A 101 -40.62 -4.03 -9.51
N LYS A 102 -40.59 -3.04 -10.42
CA LYS A 102 -41.79 -2.26 -10.73
C LYS A 102 -42.68 -3.08 -11.65
N PRO A 103 -43.87 -3.55 -11.22
CA PRO A 103 -44.81 -4.17 -12.13
C PRO A 103 -45.14 -3.15 -13.21
N ASN A 104 -45.11 -3.59 -14.46
CA ASN A 104 -45.52 -2.77 -15.59
C ASN A 104 -47.03 -2.46 -15.41
N GLU A 105 -47.37 -1.30 -14.83
CA GLU A 105 -48.77 -0.86 -14.63
C GLU A 105 -49.50 -0.57 -15.96
N ARG A 106 -48.84 -0.82 -17.11
CA ARG A 106 -49.42 -0.66 -18.45
C ARG A 106 -50.25 -1.85 -18.96
N ASP A 107 -50.27 -2.98 -18.25
CA ASP A 107 -51.11 -4.16 -18.62
C ASP A 107 -52.37 -4.32 -17.73
N ARG A 108 -52.74 -3.31 -16.92
CA ARG A 108 -54.02 -3.26 -16.19
C ARG A 108 -54.93 -2.11 -16.63
N GLY A 109 -54.80 -1.68 -17.88
CA GLY A 109 -55.76 -0.78 -18.52
C GLY A 109 -56.70 -1.60 -19.39
N GLN A 110 -57.92 -1.79 -18.90
CA GLN A 110 -59.10 -2.22 -19.68
C GLN A 110 -59.37 -1.27 -20.86
#